data_AF-A0A0Q0D8X4-F1
#
_entry.id   AF-A0A0Q0D8X4-F1
#
_cell.length_a   1.000
_cell.length_b   1.000
_cell.length_c   1.000
_cell.angle_alpha   90.00
_cell.angle_beta   90.00
_cell.angle_gamma   90.00
#
_symmetry.space_group_name_H-M   'P 1'
#
loop_
_entity.id
_entity.type
_entity.pdbx_description
1 polymer ?
#
loop_
_entity_poly.entity_id
_entity_poly.type
_entity_poly.pdbx_seq_one_letter_code
_entity_poly.pdbx_strand_id
1 'polypeptide(L)'
;VFPSLDAAVVRAEQWAQEQGVDEVMLIGGAQLYAQGLAQADRLYLTRVALSPEGDAWFPEFDTAQWALVSNAENAAVDEKPAYSFEVWERV
;
A
#
# COMPACT_ATOMS: atom_id res chain seq x y z
N VAL A 1 -20.12 7.77 -2.96
CA VAL A 1 -19.14 8.25 -3.96
C VAL A 1 -18.66 9.60 -3.49
N PHE A 2 -17.34 9.82 -3.46
CA PHE A 2 -16.72 11.08 -3.01
C PHE A 2 -16.10 11.82 -4.20
N PRO A 3 -16.04 13.17 -4.17
CA PRO A 3 -15.51 13.97 -5.27
C PRO A 3 -13.97 14.04 -5.30
N SER A 4 -13.29 13.63 -4.22
CA SER A 4 -11.83 13.63 -4.10
C SER A 4 -11.35 12.55 -3.15
N LEU A 5 -10.05 12.23 -3.21
CA LEU A 5 -9.41 11.32 -2.25
C LEU A 5 -9.51 11.88 -0.82
N ASP A 6 -9.20 13.16 -0.61
CA ASP A 6 -9.24 13.78 0.71
C ASP A 6 -10.64 13.68 1.35
N ALA A 7 -11.71 13.92 0.57
CA ALA A 7 -13.08 13.76 1.06
C ALA A 7 -13.42 12.31 1.44
N ALA A 8 -12.84 11.34 0.71
CA ALA A 8 -13.00 9.93 1.03
C ALA A 8 -12.21 9.54 2.30
N VAL A 9 -10.99 10.04 2.46
CA VAL A 9 -10.14 9.80 3.65
C VAL A 9 -10.81 10.34 4.91
N VAL A 10 -11.28 11.60 4.90
CA VAL A 10 -11.99 12.18 6.06
C VAL A 10 -13.19 11.33 6.47
N ARG A 11 -13.99 10.87 5.50
CA ARG A 11 -15.15 10.03 5.82
C ARG A 11 -14.75 8.63 6.32
N ALA A 12 -13.65 8.09 5.80
CA ALA A 12 -13.12 6.79 6.22
C ALA A 12 -12.54 6.85 7.64
N GLU A 13 -11.81 7.91 8.00
CA GLU A 13 -11.31 8.15 9.36
C GLU A 13 -12.44 8.27 10.38
N GLN A 14 -13.50 9.02 10.04
CA GLN A 14 -14.71 9.09 10.86
C GLN A 14 -15.34 7.71 11.05
N TRP A 15 -15.44 6.91 9.98
CA TRP A 15 -15.94 5.54 10.07
C TRP A 15 -15.05 4.71 11.00
N ALA A 16 -13.73 4.80 10.84
CA ALA A 16 -12.79 4.02 11.64
C ALA A 16 -12.97 4.32 13.14
N GLN A 17 -13.11 5.59 13.50
CA GLN A 17 -13.42 6.02 14.87
C GLN A 17 -14.76 5.47 15.37
N GLU A 18 -15.83 5.55 14.56
CA GLU A 18 -17.15 5.00 14.91
C GLU A 18 -17.12 3.48 15.15
N GLN A 19 -16.26 2.76 14.44
CA GLN A 19 -16.11 1.30 14.59
C GLN A 19 -15.04 0.90 15.60
N GLY A 20 -14.28 1.86 16.15
CA GLY A 20 -13.16 1.58 17.05
C GLY A 20 -12.05 0.76 16.39
N VAL A 21 -11.76 1.02 15.12
CA VAL A 21 -10.62 0.41 14.39
C VAL A 21 -9.53 1.44 14.17
N ASP A 22 -8.29 0.97 14.16
CA ASP A 22 -7.11 1.85 14.24
C ASP A 22 -6.53 2.24 12.88
N GLU A 23 -6.87 1.53 11.80
CA GLU A 23 -6.27 1.74 10.48
C GLU A 23 -7.31 1.93 9.36
N VAL A 24 -7.05 2.91 8.49
CA VAL A 24 -7.74 3.11 7.21
C VAL A 24 -6.79 2.72 6.10
N MET A 25 -7.22 1.84 5.19
CA MET A 25 -6.38 1.34 4.10
C MET A 25 -6.83 1.89 2.75
N LEU A 26 -5.87 2.45 2.01
CA LEU A 26 -6.05 2.75 0.59
C LEU A 26 -5.64 1.54 -0.25
N ILE A 27 -6.60 0.93 -0.95
CA ILE A 27 -6.41 -0.33 -1.68
C ILE A 27 -6.30 -0.16 -3.22
N GLY A 28 -5.98 1.05 -3.68
CA GLY A 28 -5.67 1.35 -5.08
C GLY A 28 -6.85 1.87 -5.91
N GLY A 29 -6.71 2.01 -7.23
CA GLY A 29 -5.57 1.60 -8.08
C GLY A 29 -4.41 2.62 -8.20
N ALA A 30 -3.57 2.47 -9.23
CA ALA A 30 -2.32 3.23 -9.42
C ALA A 30 -2.43 4.75 -9.21
N GLN A 31 -3.46 5.39 -9.77
CA GLN A 31 -3.69 6.83 -9.62
C GLN A 31 -4.02 7.24 -8.17
N LEU A 32 -4.72 6.37 -7.42
CA LEU A 32 -5.03 6.61 -6.02
C LEU A 32 -3.78 6.39 -5.16
N TYR A 33 -2.97 5.37 -5.44
CA TYR A 33 -1.67 5.19 -4.77
C TYR A 33 -0.77 6.41 -4.97
N ALA A 34 -0.67 6.94 -6.19
CA ALA A 34 0.14 8.13 -6.46
C ALA A 34 -0.31 9.37 -5.66
N GLN A 35 -1.62 9.56 -5.47
CA GLN A 35 -2.17 10.66 -4.67
C GLN A 35 -2.04 10.41 -3.15
N GLY A 36 -2.23 9.17 -2.70
CA GLY A 36 -2.24 8.81 -1.29
C GLY A 36 -0.86 8.56 -0.69
N LEU A 37 0.17 8.29 -1.50
CA LEU A 37 1.52 7.97 -1.01
C LEU A 37 2.10 9.08 -0.13
N ALA A 38 1.80 10.34 -0.41
CA ALA A 38 2.26 11.47 0.40
C ALA A 38 1.58 11.56 1.78
N GLN A 39 0.38 10.99 1.91
CA GLN A 39 -0.43 11.02 3.13
C GLN A 39 -0.30 9.72 3.95
N ALA A 40 0.24 8.65 3.36
CA ALA A 40 0.34 7.35 4.02
C ALA A 40 1.41 7.33 5.12
N ASP A 41 1.10 6.67 6.24
CA ASP A 41 2.04 6.42 7.34
C ASP A 41 2.78 5.07 7.19
N ARG A 42 2.12 4.09 6.56
CA ARG A 42 2.61 2.72 6.39
C ARG A 42 2.27 2.17 5.01
N LEU A 43 3.19 1.41 4.42
CA LEU A 43 2.96 0.64 3.19
C LEU A 43 3.00 -0.85 3.51
N TYR A 44 1.96 -1.56 3.09
CA TYR A 44 1.92 -3.03 3.06
C TYR A 44 2.10 -3.48 1.62
N LEU A 45 3.31 -3.92 1.26
CA LEU A 45 3.65 -4.28 -0.12
C LEU A 45 3.85 -5.79 -0.23
N THR A 46 3.15 -6.41 -1.17
CA THR A 46 3.47 -7.77 -1.61
C THR A 46 4.36 -7.70 -2.83
N ARG A 47 5.62 -8.10 -2.72
CA ARG A 47 6.53 -8.19 -3.87
C ARG A 47 6.42 -9.58 -4.47
N VAL A 48 5.77 -9.70 -5.62
CA VAL A 48 5.72 -10.97 -6.36
C VAL A 48 6.92 -11.03 -7.31
N ALA A 49 7.68 -12.13 -7.30
CA ALA A 49 8.84 -12.34 -8.16
C ALA A 49 8.42 -12.68 -9.60
N LEU A 50 7.69 -11.75 -10.23
CA LEU A 50 7.27 -11.77 -11.62
C LEU A 50 7.52 -10.38 -12.24
N SER A 51 7.59 -10.34 -13.56
CA SER A 51 7.68 -9.09 -14.31
C SER A 51 6.64 -9.10 -15.44
N PRO A 52 5.34 -9.01 -15.10
CA PRO A 52 4.28 -8.99 -16.09
C PRO A 52 4.30 -7.69 -16.90
N GLU A 53 3.78 -7.76 -18.12
CA GLU A 53 3.45 -6.55 -18.89
C GLU A 53 2.20 -5.88 -18.30
N GLY A 54 2.15 -4.55 -18.34
CA GLY A 54 1.04 -3.78 -17.80
C GLY A 54 1.13 -2.28 -18.10
N ASP A 55 0.00 -1.60 -17.94
CA ASP A 55 -0.18 -0.16 -18.16
C ASP A 55 -0.30 0.64 -16.86
N ALA A 56 -0.31 -0.05 -15.71
CA ALA A 56 -0.45 0.54 -14.39
C ALA A 56 0.66 0.05 -13.44
N TRP A 57 1.33 1.00 -12.78
CA TRP A 57 2.45 0.74 -11.89
C TRP A 57 2.22 1.40 -10.53
N PHE A 58 2.73 0.77 -9.47
CA PHE A 58 2.78 1.42 -8.15
C PHE A 58 3.78 2.59 -8.22
N PRO A 59 3.49 3.76 -7.61
CA PRO A 59 4.40 4.90 -7.65
C PRO A 59 5.77 4.56 -7.01
N GLU A 60 6.84 5.09 -7.59
CA GLU A 60 8.14 5.06 -6.95
C GLU A 60 8.10 5.87 -5.64
N PHE A 61 8.81 5.40 -4.62
CA PHE A 61 8.92 6.07 -3.33
C PHE A 61 10.38 6.10 -2.87
N ASP A 62 10.73 7.17 -2.17
CA ASP A 62 12.09 7.43 -1.71
C ASP A 62 12.40 6.65 -0.44
N THR A 63 13.38 5.75 -0.48
CA THR A 63 13.80 4.96 0.67
C THR A 63 14.46 5.79 1.77
N ALA A 64 14.78 7.07 1.53
CA ALA A 64 15.18 7.98 2.59
C ALA A 64 13.99 8.44 3.47
N GLN A 65 12.76 8.38 2.94
CA GLN A 65 11.53 8.73 3.67
C GLN A 65 10.81 7.51 4.25
N TRP A 66 11.28 6.31 3.93
CA TRP A 66 10.61 5.05 4.27
C TRP A 66 11.60 4.02 4.79
N ALA A 67 11.33 3.47 5.97
CA ALA A 67 12.10 2.39 6.57
C ALA A 67 11.38 1.06 6.40
N LEU A 68 12.09 0.04 5.91
CA LEU A 68 11.59 -1.34 5.88
C LEU A 68 11.66 -1.91 7.30
N VAL A 69 10.50 -2.12 7.93
CA VAL A 69 10.41 -2.60 9.32
C VAL A 69 10.11 -4.10 9.42
N SER A 70 9.58 -4.70 8.36
CA SER A 70 9.33 -6.14 8.29
C SER A 70 9.44 -6.65 6.86
N ASN A 71 10.05 -7.82 6.68
CA ASN A 71 10.10 -8.56 5.41
C ASN A 71 9.92 -10.06 5.70
N ALA A 72 8.84 -10.64 5.18
CA ALA A 72 8.56 -12.08 5.27
C ALA A 72 8.63 -12.70 3.87
N GLU A 73 9.73 -13.41 3.61
CA GLU A 73 9.99 -14.04 2.31
C GLU A 73 9.33 -15.42 2.20
N ASN A 74 8.81 -15.73 1.01
CA ASN A 74 8.20 -17.00 0.67
C ASN A 74 8.80 -17.51 -0.64
N ALA A 75 9.34 -18.72 -0.60
CA ALA A 75 9.90 -19.37 -1.78
C ALA A 75 8.82 -19.75 -2.80
N ALA A 76 9.22 -19.93 -4.05
CA ALA A 76 8.36 -20.49 -5.08
C ALA A 76 7.93 -21.92 -4.72
N VAL A 77 6.68 -22.26 -5.03
CA VAL A 77 6.12 -23.60 -4.79
C VAL A 77 5.32 -24.01 -6.02
N ASP A 78 5.72 -25.12 -6.64
CA ASP A 78 5.16 -25.60 -7.91
C ASP A 78 5.18 -24.50 -8.98
N GLU A 79 4.01 -24.17 -9.54
CA GLU A 79 3.83 -23.12 -10.56
C GLU A 79 3.66 -21.71 -9.95
N LYS A 80 3.70 -21.56 -8.62
CA LYS A 80 3.54 -20.26 -7.95
C LYS A 80 4.90 -19.57 -7.79
N PRO A 81 5.03 -18.30 -8.20
CA PRO A 81 6.27 -17.55 -8.05
C PRO A 81 6.59 -17.32 -6.56
N ALA A 82 7.87 -17.06 -6.28
CA ALA A 82 8.27 -16.54 -4.98
C ALA A 82 7.64 -15.16 -4.73
N TYR A 83 7.46 -14.81 -3.46
CA TYR A 83 6.96 -13.49 -3.08
C TYR A 83 7.41 -13.11 -1.66
N SER A 84 7.37 -11.82 -1.34
CA SER A 84 7.58 -11.35 0.04
C SER A 84 6.49 -10.38 0.48
N PHE A 85 6.18 -10.41 1.78
CA PHE A 85 5.37 -9.40 2.44
C PHE A 85 6.29 -8.40 3.13
N GLU A 86 6.30 -7.16 2.62
CA GLU A 86 7.06 -6.06 3.17
C GLU A 86 6.12 -5.09 3.92
N VAL A 87 6.58 -4.61 5.07
CA VAL A 87 5.97 -3.48 5.78
C VAL A 87 6.99 -2.36 5.84
N TRP A 88 6.62 -1.21 5.29
CA TRP A 88 7.42 0.01 5.33
C TRP A 88 6.71 1.06 6.18
N GLU A 89 7.45 1.78 7.00
CA GLU A 89 6.93 2.90 7.80
C GLU A 89 7.64 4.18 7.40
N ARG A 90 6.92 5.31 7.45
CA ARG A 90 7.51 6.62 7.19
C ARG A 90 8.51 6.98 8.30
N VAL A 91 9.65 7.55 7.89
CA VAL A 91 10.73 8.03 8.78
C VAL A 91 10.43 9.43 9.31
#